data_AF-A0A0E3S995-F1
#
_entry.id   AF-A0A0E3S995-F1
#
_cell.length_a   1.000
_cell.length_b   1.000
_cell.length_c   1.000
_cell.angle_alpha   90.00
_cell.angle_beta   90.00
_cell.angle_gamma   90.00
#
_symmetry.space_group_name_H-M   'P 1'
#
loop_
_entity.id
_entity.type
_entity.pdbx_description
1 polymer ?
#
loop_
_entity_poly.entity_id
_entity_poly.type
_entity_poly.pdbx_seq_one_letter_code
_entity_poly.pdbx_strand_id
1 'polypeptide(L)'
;MALNRALKYASGDVLCYIDVDLATDMSHLKELIESISLEGYDFATGSRMMPQSNVKRPLKRDIASKGYNFLVRIFLHSKLYDHQCGFKAFKKAPLFELIDTVQDKHWFWDTELMVLAQSWGFKIKEFPVVWRHGGATKVNLKKDILGMGSQIFRLRRSLEKQSKKKAVKSCEGCFEQN
;
A
#
# COMPACT_ATOMS: atom_id res chain seq x y z
N MET A 1 -3.33 -13.89 -8.31
CA MET A 1 -3.64 -12.56 -8.87
C MET A 1 -2.69 -12.30 -10.04
N ALA A 2 -3.15 -11.66 -11.12
CA ALA A 2 -2.31 -11.35 -12.29
C ALA A 2 -1.12 -10.45 -11.93
N LEU A 3 -1.34 -9.42 -11.10
CA LEU A 3 -0.29 -8.51 -10.65
C LEU A 3 0.87 -9.24 -9.93
N ASN A 4 0.60 -10.14 -8.97
CA ASN A 4 1.67 -10.92 -8.33
C ASN A 4 2.50 -11.75 -9.32
N ARG A 5 1.85 -12.31 -10.36
CA ARG A 5 2.57 -13.08 -11.39
C ARG A 5 3.48 -12.17 -12.22
N ALA A 6 3.00 -10.99 -12.61
CA ALA A 6 3.80 -10.01 -13.34
C ALA A 6 5.01 -9.55 -12.50
N LEU A 7 4.80 -9.21 -11.22
CA LEU A 7 5.88 -8.81 -10.31
C LEU A 7 6.93 -9.91 -10.12
N LYS A 8 6.52 -11.18 -10.07
CA LYS A 8 7.45 -12.32 -9.96
C LYS A 8 8.21 -12.62 -11.25
N TYR A 9 7.62 -12.32 -12.42
CA TYR A 9 8.26 -12.52 -13.71
C TYR A 9 9.23 -11.40 -14.08
N ALA A 10 9.04 -10.20 -13.52
CA ALA A 10 9.89 -9.06 -13.80
C ALA A 10 11.35 -9.27 -13.34
N SER A 11 12.30 -8.94 -14.22
CA SER A 11 13.73 -9.16 -13.99
C SER A 11 14.43 -7.99 -13.28
N GLY A 12 13.90 -6.77 -13.37
CA GLY A 12 14.54 -5.57 -12.81
C GLY A 12 14.65 -5.53 -11.29
N ASP A 13 15.59 -4.73 -10.78
CA ASP A 13 15.83 -4.53 -9.34
C ASP A 13 14.80 -3.59 -8.69
N VAL A 14 14.29 -2.65 -9.48
CA VAL A 14 13.16 -1.77 -9.14
C VAL A 14 11.94 -2.20 -9.93
N LEU A 15 10.86 -2.51 -9.24
CA LEU A 15 9.60 -2.99 -9.81
C LEU A 15 8.55 -1.91 -9.69
N CYS A 16 7.96 -1.48 -10.81
CA CYS A 16 6.90 -0.47 -10.83
C CYS A 16 5.54 -1.09 -11.11
N TYR A 17 4.52 -0.59 -10.41
CA TYR A 17 3.11 -0.89 -10.61
C TYR A 17 2.38 0.42 -10.89
N ILE A 18 1.75 0.50 -12.06
CA ILE A 18 1.12 1.71 -12.58
C ILE A 18 -0.25 1.32 -13.17
N ASP A 19 -1.30 2.05 -12.80
CA ASP A 19 -2.63 1.92 -13.41
C ASP A 19 -2.55 2.20 -14.92
N VAL A 20 -3.17 1.34 -15.72
CA VAL A 20 -3.12 1.41 -17.20
C VAL A 20 -3.83 2.65 -17.75
N ASP A 21 -4.72 3.27 -16.96
CA ASP A 21 -5.42 4.50 -17.35
C ASP A 21 -4.52 5.75 -17.33
N LEU A 22 -3.27 5.62 -16.83
CA LEU A 22 -2.30 6.70 -16.68
C LEU A 22 -2.90 7.94 -16.00
N ALA A 23 -3.83 7.73 -15.06
CA ALA A 23 -4.49 8.81 -14.35
C ALA A 23 -3.51 9.61 -13.48
N THR A 24 -2.41 8.98 -13.03
CA THR A 24 -1.27 9.67 -12.40
C THR A 24 -0.35 10.23 -13.48
N ASP A 25 0.02 11.50 -13.35
CA ASP A 25 0.92 12.16 -14.29
C ASP A 25 2.30 11.46 -14.34
N MET A 26 2.72 11.07 -15.55
CA MET A 26 3.96 10.31 -15.76
C MET A 26 5.24 11.11 -15.52
N SER A 27 5.16 12.43 -15.37
CA SER A 27 6.27 13.25 -14.87
C SER A 27 6.78 12.79 -13.50
N HIS A 28 5.92 12.14 -12.69
CA HIS A 28 6.29 11.56 -11.40
C HIS A 28 7.02 10.21 -11.49
N LEU A 29 7.12 9.59 -12.68
CA LEU A 29 7.76 8.27 -12.80
C LEU A 29 9.23 8.31 -12.39
N LYS A 30 9.94 9.39 -12.75
CA LYS A 30 11.34 9.59 -12.37
C LYS A 30 11.49 9.61 -10.85
N GLU A 31 10.70 10.43 -10.17
CA GLU A 31 10.68 10.51 -8.70
C GLU A 31 10.34 9.15 -8.06
N LEU A 32 9.40 8.41 -8.63
CA LEU A 32 9.00 7.09 -8.15
C LEU A 32 10.17 6.09 -8.18
N ILE A 33 10.92 6.05 -9.28
CA ILE A 33 12.07 5.14 -9.45
C ILE A 33 13.27 5.60 -8.60
N GLU A 34 13.55 6.90 -8.58
CA GLU A 34 14.67 7.48 -7.82
C GLU A 34 14.48 7.30 -6.30
N SER A 35 13.23 7.31 -5.83
CA SER A 35 12.90 6.99 -4.44
C SER A 35 13.45 5.62 -4.00
N ILE A 36 13.44 4.63 -4.90
CA ILE A 36 13.99 3.30 -4.60
C ILE A 36 15.49 3.25 -4.89
N SER A 37 15.88 3.66 -6.10
CA SER A 37 17.23 3.44 -6.63
C SER A 37 18.30 4.38 -6.07
N LEU A 38 17.93 5.60 -5.69
CA LEU A 38 18.88 6.63 -5.21
C LEU A 38 18.67 6.96 -3.73
N GLU A 39 17.42 7.12 -3.30
CA GLU A 39 17.11 7.53 -1.93
C GLU A 39 17.08 6.37 -0.93
N GLY A 40 17.10 5.12 -1.42
CA GLY A 40 17.22 3.92 -0.60
C GLY A 40 15.96 3.55 0.17
N TYR A 41 14.78 3.95 -0.30
CA TYR A 41 13.51 3.43 0.21
C TYR A 41 13.26 2.01 -0.32
N ASP A 42 12.54 1.21 0.46
CA ASP A 42 12.15 -0.15 0.08
C ASP A 42 10.86 -0.14 -0.75
N PHE A 43 9.95 0.79 -0.43
CA PHE A 43 8.66 0.99 -1.11
C PHE A 43 8.46 2.49 -1.38
N ALA A 44 7.87 2.82 -2.51
CA ALA A 44 7.48 4.18 -2.87
C ALA A 44 6.06 4.17 -3.44
N THR A 45 5.25 5.16 -3.09
CA THR A 45 3.90 5.33 -3.64
C THR A 45 3.60 6.80 -3.86
N GLY A 46 2.95 7.11 -4.99
CA GLY A 46 2.28 8.38 -5.16
C GLY A 46 1.06 8.46 -4.22
N SER A 47 0.64 9.68 -3.90
CA SER A 47 -0.51 9.94 -3.05
C SER A 47 -1.44 10.95 -3.67
N ARG A 48 -2.73 10.62 -3.74
CA ARG A 48 -3.78 11.56 -4.13
C ARG A 48 -4.33 12.32 -2.91
N MET A 49 -4.00 11.85 -1.70
CA MET A 49 -4.63 12.31 -0.45
C MET A 49 -3.71 13.22 0.38
N MET A 50 -2.44 13.38 -0.01
CA MET A 50 -1.54 14.34 0.63
C MET A 50 -1.99 15.78 0.34
N PRO A 51 -1.80 16.73 1.28
CA PRO A 51 -2.23 18.12 1.13
C PRO A 51 -1.73 18.81 -0.14
N GLN A 52 -0.54 18.44 -0.63
CA GLN A 52 0.10 19.02 -1.81
C GLN A 52 -0.33 18.34 -3.13
N SER A 53 -1.20 17.32 -3.07
CA SER A 53 -1.63 16.58 -4.27
C SER A 53 -2.60 17.41 -5.11
N ASN A 54 -2.48 17.35 -6.43
CA ASN A 54 -3.39 18.04 -7.35
C ASN A 54 -4.34 17.03 -8.00
N VAL A 55 -5.54 16.90 -7.44
CA VAL A 55 -6.50 15.87 -7.85
C VAL A 55 -7.77 16.51 -8.42
N LYS A 56 -8.12 16.14 -9.65
CA LYS A 56 -9.42 16.50 -10.26
C LYS A 56 -10.33 15.27 -10.32
N ARG A 57 -11.32 15.19 -9.41
CA ARG A 57 -12.30 14.08 -9.36
C ARG A 57 -13.65 14.49 -8.75
N PRO A 58 -14.73 13.72 -8.96
CA PRO A 58 -16.03 14.01 -8.35
C PRO A 58 -16.02 13.97 -6.81
N LEU A 59 -16.66 14.95 -6.17
CA LEU A 59 -16.69 15.13 -4.70
C LEU A 59 -17.17 13.90 -3.92
N LYS A 60 -18.17 13.15 -4.44
CA LYS A 60 -18.68 11.94 -3.78
C LYS A 60 -17.62 10.85 -3.64
N ARG A 61 -16.80 10.65 -4.68
CA ARG A 61 -15.67 9.71 -4.66
C ARG A 61 -14.58 10.20 -3.73
N ASP A 62 -14.47 11.53 -3.58
CA ASP A 62 -13.48 12.13 -2.71
C ASP A 62 -13.69 11.81 -1.23
N ILE A 63 -14.93 12.01 -0.76
CA ILE A 63 -15.30 11.72 0.63
C ILE A 63 -15.14 10.24 0.95
N ALA A 64 -15.58 9.35 0.06
CA ALA A 64 -15.49 7.91 0.27
C ALA A 64 -14.03 7.43 0.41
N SER A 65 -13.13 7.84 -0.49
CA SER A 65 -11.72 7.46 -0.39
C SER A 65 -11.03 8.08 0.83
N LYS A 66 -11.39 9.32 1.21
CA LYS A 66 -10.86 9.96 2.43
C LYS A 66 -11.31 9.20 3.68
N GLY A 67 -12.59 8.84 3.78
CA GLY A 67 -13.12 8.05 4.89
C GLY A 67 -12.46 6.68 4.98
N TYR A 68 -12.27 5.99 3.85
CA TYR A 68 -11.55 4.72 3.82
C TYR A 68 -10.10 4.85 4.33
N ASN A 69 -9.33 5.78 3.77
CA ASN A 69 -7.94 5.97 4.19
C ASN A 69 -7.83 6.39 5.66
N PHE A 70 -8.78 7.21 6.14
CA PHE A 70 -8.86 7.55 7.56
C PHE A 70 -9.06 6.30 8.43
N LEU A 71 -10.01 5.42 8.08
CA LEU A 71 -10.22 4.16 8.81
C LEU A 71 -8.97 3.29 8.80
N VAL A 72 -8.31 3.13 7.65
CA VAL A 72 -7.06 2.36 7.55
C VAL A 72 -5.98 2.94 8.48
N ARG A 73 -5.77 4.26 8.46
CA ARG A 73 -4.77 4.92 9.31
C ARG A 73 -5.03 4.68 10.79
N ILE A 74 -6.28 4.80 11.24
CA ILE A 74 -6.65 4.62 12.64
C ILE A 74 -6.58 3.14 13.05
N PHE A 75 -7.29 2.26 12.34
CA PHE A 75 -7.41 0.86 12.75
C PHE A 75 -6.13 0.05 12.52
N LEU A 76 -5.35 0.38 11.48
CA LEU A 76 -4.13 -0.35 11.12
C LEU A 76 -2.86 0.40 11.50
N HIS A 77 -2.97 1.55 12.19
CA HIS A 77 -1.84 2.38 12.64
C HIS A 77 -0.90 2.79 11.49
N SER A 78 -1.45 2.95 10.29
CA SER A 78 -0.69 3.37 9.12
C SER A 78 -0.45 4.87 9.12
N LYS A 79 0.75 5.26 8.67
CA LYS A 79 1.13 6.66 8.47
C LYS A 79 0.81 7.20 7.07
N LEU A 80 0.44 6.34 6.13
CA LEU A 80 0.21 6.74 4.74
C LEU A 80 -1.12 7.49 4.58
N TYR A 81 -1.17 8.45 3.66
CA TYR A 81 -2.36 9.18 3.28
C TYR A 81 -3.21 8.41 2.26
N ASP A 82 -2.60 7.69 1.32
CA ASP A 82 -3.29 6.99 0.23
C ASP A 82 -2.78 5.55 0.02
N HIS A 83 -3.55 4.59 0.53
CA HIS A 83 -3.23 3.17 0.45
C HIS A 83 -3.55 2.55 -0.91
N GLN A 84 -4.48 3.15 -1.66
CA GLN A 84 -5.05 2.57 -2.87
C GLN A 84 -4.55 3.27 -4.14
N CYS A 85 -3.46 4.02 -4.05
CA CYS A 85 -2.87 4.65 -5.23
C CYS A 85 -2.18 3.58 -6.09
N GLY A 86 -2.64 3.37 -7.31
CA GLY A 86 -2.02 2.46 -8.29
C GLY A 86 -0.80 3.06 -8.98
N PHE A 87 0.04 3.76 -8.22
CA PHE A 87 1.30 4.34 -8.68
C PHE A 87 2.37 4.06 -7.63
N LYS A 88 3.05 2.92 -7.77
CA LYS A 88 3.95 2.36 -6.75
C LYS A 88 5.24 1.82 -7.37
N ALA A 89 6.33 1.92 -6.62
CA ALA A 89 7.57 1.23 -6.91
C ALA A 89 8.09 0.48 -5.70
N PHE A 90 8.82 -0.59 -5.96
CA PHE A 90 9.29 -1.52 -4.95
C PHE A 90 10.72 -1.93 -5.24
N LYS A 91 11.52 -2.05 -4.18
CA LYS A 91 12.76 -2.82 -4.21
C LYS A 91 12.40 -4.30 -4.26
N LYS A 92 13.01 -5.05 -5.17
CA LYS A 92 12.65 -6.45 -5.44
C LYS A 92 12.70 -7.35 -4.21
N ALA A 93 13.80 -7.32 -3.45
CA ALA A 93 13.98 -8.18 -2.29
C ALA A 93 12.93 -7.93 -1.18
N PRO A 94 12.74 -6.69 -0.67
CA PRO A 94 11.67 -6.39 0.28
C PRO A 94 10.26 -6.77 -0.20
N LEU A 95 9.95 -6.54 -1.48
CA LEU A 95 8.65 -6.94 -2.03
C LEU A 95 8.45 -8.45 -1.94
N PHE A 96 9.47 -9.24 -2.27
CA PHE A 96 9.34 -10.69 -2.34
C PHE A 96 9.23 -11.34 -0.96
N GLU A 97 9.75 -10.69 0.08
CA GLU A 97 9.50 -11.09 1.49
C GLU A 97 8.02 -10.96 1.89
N LEU A 98 7.31 -9.98 1.32
CA LEU A 98 5.92 -9.68 1.69
C LEU A 98 4.87 -10.26 0.74
N ILE A 99 5.16 -10.35 -0.56
CA ILE A 99 4.14 -10.54 -1.59
C ILE A 99 3.31 -11.82 -1.42
N ASP A 100 3.90 -12.86 -0.83
CA ASP A 100 3.23 -14.14 -0.55
C ASP A 100 2.51 -14.15 0.81
N THR A 101 2.76 -13.16 1.66
CA THR A 101 2.03 -12.95 2.93
C THR A 101 0.74 -12.16 2.75
N VAL A 102 0.62 -11.40 1.64
CA VAL A 102 -0.59 -10.65 1.29
C VAL A 102 -1.72 -11.63 0.95
N GLN A 103 -2.79 -11.63 1.73
CA GLN A 103 -3.87 -12.60 1.59
C GLN A 103 -4.94 -12.16 0.59
N ASP A 104 -5.26 -10.86 0.53
CA ASP A 104 -6.23 -10.33 -0.41
C ASP A 104 -5.69 -10.40 -1.84
N LYS A 105 -6.53 -10.82 -2.79
CA LYS A 105 -6.16 -10.97 -4.22
C LYS A 105 -6.94 -10.02 -5.13
N HIS A 106 -7.61 -9.03 -4.54
CA HIS A 106 -8.55 -8.12 -5.18
C HIS A 106 -8.23 -6.69 -4.73
N TRP A 107 -9.26 -5.89 -4.47
CA TRP A 107 -9.17 -4.44 -4.26
C TRP A 107 -8.42 -4.01 -2.98
N PHE A 108 -8.23 -4.92 -2.01
CA PHE A 108 -7.55 -4.60 -0.74
C PHE A 108 -6.06 -4.96 -0.76
N TRP A 109 -5.57 -5.56 -1.85
CA TRP A 109 -4.17 -5.98 -1.99
C TRP A 109 -3.18 -4.85 -1.74
N ASP A 110 -3.39 -3.66 -2.35
CA ASP A 110 -2.51 -2.50 -2.18
C ASP A 110 -2.42 -2.06 -0.72
N THR A 111 -3.57 -1.96 -0.06
CA THR A 111 -3.63 -1.57 1.35
C THR A 111 -2.94 -2.60 2.23
N GLU A 112 -3.21 -3.88 2.03
CA GLU A 112 -2.60 -4.96 2.81
C GLU A 112 -1.09 -4.99 2.62
N LEU A 113 -0.59 -4.87 1.39
CA LEU A 113 0.84 -4.82 1.10
C LEU A 113 1.52 -3.64 1.82
N MET A 114 0.98 -2.42 1.66
CA MET A 114 1.61 -1.22 2.22
C MET A 114 1.57 -1.22 3.75
N VAL A 115 0.47 -1.67 4.36
CA VAL A 115 0.36 -1.80 5.83
C VAL A 115 1.30 -2.87 6.37
N LEU A 116 1.39 -4.03 5.69
CA LEU A 116 2.34 -5.07 6.07
C LEU A 116 3.77 -4.54 5.98
N ALA A 117 4.11 -3.83 4.91
CA ALA A 117 5.42 -3.22 4.74
C ALA A 117 5.80 -2.28 5.88
N GLN A 118 4.88 -1.40 6.30
CA GLN A 118 5.10 -0.55 7.48
C GLN A 118 5.27 -1.36 8.76
N SER A 119 4.44 -2.38 8.96
CA SER A 119 4.48 -3.21 10.17
C SER A 119 5.75 -4.05 10.29
N TRP A 120 6.38 -4.39 9.16
CA TRP A 120 7.66 -5.10 9.11
C TRP A 120 8.87 -4.16 9.22
N GLY A 121 8.64 -2.85 9.23
CA GLY A 121 9.67 -1.83 9.44
C GLY A 121 10.37 -1.38 8.16
N PHE A 122 9.83 -1.71 6.98
CA PHE A 122 10.39 -1.24 5.71
C PHE A 122 10.26 0.27 5.56
N LYS A 123 11.23 0.88 4.87
CA LYS A 123 11.23 2.32 4.57
C LYS A 123 10.27 2.58 3.41
N ILE A 124 9.23 3.36 3.69
CA ILE A 124 8.22 3.73 2.70
C ILE A 124 8.27 5.23 2.44
N LYS A 125 8.41 5.62 1.18
CA LYS A 125 8.19 6.99 0.72
C LYS A 125 6.78 7.14 0.16
N GLU A 126 6.09 8.17 0.62
CA GLU A 126 4.85 8.65 0.03
C GLU A 126 5.05 10.09 -0.41
N PHE A 127 4.62 10.41 -1.64
CA PHE A 127 4.79 11.75 -2.20
C PHE A 127 3.52 12.19 -2.95
N PRO A 128 3.21 13.50 -2.96
CA PRO A 128 2.01 14.03 -3.61
C PRO A 128 2.12 13.88 -5.13
N VAL A 129 1.00 13.57 -5.79
CA VAL A 129 0.97 13.49 -7.27
C VAL A 129 -0.10 14.38 -7.89
N VAL A 130 0.11 14.70 -9.18
CA VAL A 130 -0.95 15.17 -10.05
C VAL A 130 -1.76 13.96 -10.54
N TRP A 131 -3.06 13.97 -10.27
CA TRP A 131 -3.96 12.89 -10.66
C TRP A 131 -5.20 13.42 -11.36
N ARG A 132 -5.49 12.90 -12.56
CA ARG A 132 -6.65 13.28 -13.37
C ARG A 132 -7.50 12.08 -13.70
N HIS A 133 -8.80 12.19 -13.46
CA HIS A 133 -9.72 11.07 -13.64
C HIS A 133 -9.89 10.70 -15.13
N GLY A 134 -9.45 9.49 -15.50
CA GLY A 134 -9.81 8.83 -16.75
C GLY A 134 -11.12 8.04 -16.60
N GLY A 135 -12.27 8.68 -16.92
CA GLY A 135 -13.55 7.99 -17.11
C GLY A 135 -14.27 7.44 -15.87
N ALA A 136 -15.60 7.36 -15.94
CA ALA A 136 -16.45 7.01 -14.80
C ALA A 136 -16.42 5.50 -14.47
N THR A 137 -16.14 5.16 -13.21
CA THR A 137 -16.35 3.81 -12.65
C THR A 137 -17.55 3.81 -11.70
N LYS A 138 -18.44 2.83 -11.83
CA LYS A 138 -19.60 2.64 -10.91
C LYS A 138 -19.11 2.05 -9.59
N VAL A 139 -18.83 2.90 -8.61
CA VAL A 139 -18.53 2.46 -7.22
C VAL A 139 -19.85 2.30 -6.46
N ASN A 140 -20.06 1.13 -5.86
CA ASN A 140 -21.26 0.81 -5.08
C ASN A 140 -20.97 0.99 -3.59
N LEU A 141 -20.95 2.26 -3.16
CA LEU A 141 -20.52 2.73 -1.84
C LEU A 141 -20.93 1.84 -0.64
N LYS A 142 -22.18 1.34 -0.59
CA LYS A 142 -22.66 0.57 0.57
C LYS A 142 -22.06 -0.84 0.66
N LYS A 143 -21.91 -1.54 -0.47
CA LYS A 143 -21.26 -2.87 -0.52
C LYS A 143 -19.76 -2.73 -0.25
N ASP A 144 -19.16 -1.68 -0.80
CA ASP A 144 -17.73 -1.43 -0.65
C ASP A 144 -17.39 -1.10 0.82
N ILE A 145 -18.20 -0.29 1.51
CA ILE A 145 -17.98 0.06 2.93
C ILE A 145 -18.07 -1.16 3.86
N LEU A 146 -19.06 -2.05 3.69
CA LEU A 146 -19.18 -3.26 4.53
C LEU A 146 -18.05 -4.27 4.27
N GLY A 147 -17.65 -4.43 3.00
CA GLY A 147 -16.48 -5.25 2.64
C GLY A 147 -15.15 -4.64 3.11
N MET A 148 -15.06 -3.31 3.15
CA MET A 148 -13.88 -2.59 3.65
C MET A 148 -13.62 -2.85 5.13
N GLY A 149 -14.67 -2.83 5.96
CA GLY A 149 -14.54 -3.05 7.40
C GLY A 149 -14.03 -4.44 7.76
N SER A 150 -14.53 -5.48 7.10
CA SER A 150 -14.11 -6.87 7.37
C SER A 150 -12.64 -7.11 7.02
N GLN A 151 -12.15 -6.54 5.92
CA GLN A 151 -10.76 -6.69 5.50
C GLN A 151 -9.78 -5.93 6.40
N ILE A 152 -10.14 -4.71 6.82
CA ILE A 152 -9.38 -3.96 7.82
C ILE A 152 -9.30 -4.76 9.12
N PHE A 153 -10.42 -5.29 9.60
CA PHE A 153 -10.44 -6.06 10.84
C PHE A 153 -9.66 -7.38 10.75
N ARG A 154 -9.77 -8.09 9.63
CA ARG A 154 -8.96 -9.29 9.34
C ARG A 154 -7.47 -8.98 9.41
N LEU A 155 -7.03 -7.92 8.71
CA LEU A 155 -5.62 -7.53 8.70
C LEU A 155 -5.16 -7.11 10.10
N ARG A 156 -5.97 -6.34 10.83
CA ARG A 156 -5.68 -5.97 12.22
C ARG A 156 -5.41 -7.20 13.09
N ARG A 157 -6.28 -8.20 13.05
CA ARG A 157 -6.09 -9.47 13.77
C ARG A 157 -4.83 -10.23 13.33
N SER A 158 -4.49 -10.20 12.04
CA SER A 158 -3.26 -10.80 11.52
C SER A 158 -2.02 -10.12 12.10
N LEU A 159 -1.99 -8.78 12.10
CA LEU A 159 -0.90 -7.98 12.68
C LEU A 159 -0.74 -8.23 14.18
N GLU A 160 -1.83 -8.30 14.94
CA GLU A 160 -1.79 -8.62 16.36
C GLU A 160 -1.20 -10.00 16.64
N LYS A 161 -1.57 -11.01 15.84
CA LYS A 161 -1.00 -12.36 15.95
C LYS A 161 0.51 -12.37 15.62
N GLN A 162 0.93 -11.62 14.60
CA GLN A 162 2.34 -11.49 14.22
C GLN A 162 3.15 -10.79 15.33
N SER A 163 2.62 -9.71 15.89
CA SER A 163 3.23 -8.98 17.02
C SER A 163 3.40 -9.89 18.24
N LYS A 164 2.36 -10.65 18.61
CA LYS A 164 2.44 -11.63 19.71
C LYS A 164 3.50 -12.72 19.45
N LYS A 165 3.56 -13.28 18.23
CA LYS A 165 4.59 -14.28 17.87
C LYS A 165 6.01 -13.70 17.97
N LYS A 166 6.21 -12.44 17.55
CA LYS A 166 7.50 -11.77 17.62
C LYS A 166 7.91 -11.51 19.08
N ALA A 167 6.96 -11.14 19.93
CA ALA A 167 7.20 -10.98 21.37
C ALA A 167 7.58 -12.31 22.05
N VAL A 168 6.88 -13.41 21.77
CA VAL A 168 7.18 -14.73 22.34
C VAL A 168 8.59 -15.21 21.96
N LYS A 169 8.95 -15.13 20.67
CA LYS A 169 10.30 -15.49 20.21
C LYS A 169 11.41 -14.65 20.85
N SER A 170 11.15 -13.35 21.07
CA SER A 170 12.11 -12.47 21.74
C SER A 170 12.29 -12.84 23.22
N CYS A 171 11.24 -13.31 23.89
CA CYS A 171 11.33 -13.77 25.27
C CYS A 171 12.05 -15.13 25.38
N GLU A 172 11.78 -16.07 24.47
CA GLU A 172 12.45 -17.38 24.42
C GLU A 172 13.95 -17.24 24.15
N GLY A 173 14.36 -16.36 23.22
CA GLY A 173 15.77 -16.08 22.94
C GLY A 173 16.54 -15.39 24.09
N CYS A 174 15.86 -14.80 25.07
CA CYS A 174 16.48 -14.30 26.30
C CYS A 174 16.73 -15.40 27.35
N PHE A 175 16.02 -16.53 27.27
CA PHE A 175 16.19 -17.64 28.22
C PHE A 175 17.32 -18.60 27.83
N GLU A 176 17.76 -18.61 26.57
CA GLU A 176 18.89 -19.43 26.10
C GLU A 176 20.28 -18.76 26.29
N GLN A 177 20.33 -17.56 26.90
CA GLN A 177 21.58 -16.84 27.18
C GLN A 177 21.95 -16.75 28.68
N ASN A 178 21.31 -17.54 29.55
CA ASN A 178 21.64 -17.64 30.98
C ASN A 178 22.00 -19.07 31.38
#